data_AF-A0A920S5K3-F1
#
_entry.id   AF-A0A920S5K3-F1
#
_cell.length_a   1.000
_cell.length_b   1.000
_cell.length_c   1.000
_cell.angle_alpha   90.00
_cell.angle_beta   90.00
_cell.angle_gamma   90.00
#
_symmetry.space_group_name_H-M   'P 1'
#
loop_
_entity.id
_entity.type
_entity.pdbx_description
1 polymer ?
#
loop_
_entity_poly.entity_id
_entity_poly.type
_entity_poly.pdbx_seq_one_letter_code
_entity_poly.pdbx_strand_id
1 'polypeptide(L)'
;MRMRSPSVLVSVLLSIFTLATFAEYENRDSVKDFINELAVEDGFNRQQLAEIFEQVEKKQRIIDLMSRPAEKAKPWHEYRQIFVTSTRIASGVEFWKGKNKPHLGRARLEFGIPAGKFSLPL
;
A
#
# COMPACT_ATOMS: atom_id res chain seq x y z
N MET A 1 0.57 -37.54 45.86
CA MET A 1 1.08 -36.19 45.53
C MET A 1 0.88 -35.99 44.03
N ARG A 2 -0.10 -35.18 43.62
CA ARG A 2 -0.62 -35.09 42.24
C ARG A 2 0.34 -34.22 41.40
N MET A 3 1.07 -34.83 40.47
CA MET A 3 1.94 -34.11 39.52
C MET A 3 1.08 -33.10 38.75
N ARG A 4 1.39 -31.81 38.88
CA ARG A 4 0.75 -30.74 38.10
C ARG A 4 1.20 -30.88 36.64
N SER A 5 0.24 -30.98 35.73
CA SER A 5 0.43 -31.33 34.32
C SER A 5 1.22 -30.25 33.55
N PRO A 6 2.19 -30.63 32.70
CA PRO A 6 2.98 -29.69 31.87
C PRO A 6 2.14 -28.98 30.80
N SER A 7 0.91 -29.46 30.53
CA SER A 7 -0.02 -28.89 29.55
C SER A 7 -0.51 -27.47 29.89
N VAL A 8 -0.51 -27.09 31.18
CA VAL A 8 -0.91 -25.74 31.61
C VAL A 8 0.18 -24.72 31.29
N LEU A 9 1.46 -25.10 31.41
CA LEU A 9 2.60 -24.23 31.10
C LEU A 9 2.72 -23.96 29.59
N VAL A 10 2.45 -24.96 28.76
CA VAL A 10 2.47 -24.82 27.29
C VAL A 10 1.34 -23.89 26.81
N SER A 11 0.15 -23.98 27.41
CA SER A 11 -1.00 -23.13 27.04
C SER A 11 -0.81 -21.65 27.42
N VAL A 12 -0.11 -21.38 28.53
CA VAL A 12 0.23 -20.00 28.94
C VAL A 12 1.28 -19.40 28.01
N LEU A 13 2.31 -20.15 27.63
CA LEU A 13 3.35 -19.71 26.67
C LEU A 13 2.77 -19.39 25.28
N LEU A 14 1.79 -20.18 24.82
CA LEU A 14 1.15 -19.95 23.53
C LEU A 14 0.25 -18.70 23.51
N SER A 15 -0.36 -18.35 24.66
CA SER A 15 -1.18 -17.14 24.80
C SER A 15 -0.36 -15.85 24.92
N ILE A 16 0.89 -15.93 25.39
CA ILE A 16 1.81 -14.78 25.44
C ILE A 16 2.39 -14.48 24.06
N PHE A 17 2.60 -15.50 23.22
CA PHE A 17 3.18 -15.34 21.88
C PHE A 17 2.24 -14.62 20.89
N THR A 18 0.91 -14.76 21.04
CA THR A 18 -0.08 -14.09 20.19
C THR A 18 -0.26 -12.60 20.48
N LEU A 19 0.08 -12.11 21.68
CA LEU A 19 -0.03 -10.68 22.01
C LEU A 19 1.17 -9.86 21.50
N ALA A 20 2.34 -10.47 21.32
CA ALA A 20 3.57 -9.75 20.99
C ALA A 20 3.60 -9.14 19.57
N THR A 21 2.72 -9.57 18.66
CA THR A 21 2.73 -9.10 17.27
C THR A 21 1.98 -7.81 17.02
N PHE A 22 1.09 -7.36 17.91
CA PHE A 22 0.30 -6.13 17.74
C PHE A 22 1.04 -4.86 18.20
N ALA A 23 2.03 -4.99 19.07
CA ALA A 23 2.68 -3.86 19.74
C ALA A 23 3.87 -3.21 18.96
N GLU A 24 4.13 -3.62 17.71
CA GLU A 24 5.40 -3.31 17.04
C GLU A 24 5.52 -1.84 16.57
N TYR A 25 4.40 -1.17 16.22
CA TYR A 25 4.43 0.25 15.82
C TYR A 25 4.13 1.22 16.95
N GLU A 26 3.15 0.92 17.81
CA GLU A 26 2.77 1.77 18.95
C GLU A 26 3.96 2.13 19.85
N ASN A 27 4.85 1.15 20.09
CA ASN A 27 5.99 1.32 20.98
C ASN A 27 7.27 1.77 20.27
N ARG A 28 7.24 2.05 18.97
CA ARG A 28 8.42 2.47 18.22
C ARG A 28 8.64 3.97 18.37
N ASP A 29 9.84 4.37 18.81
CA ASP A 29 10.16 5.79 19.01
C ASP A 29 9.95 6.63 17.74
N SER A 30 10.29 6.09 16.57
CA SER A 30 10.05 6.78 15.29
C SER A 30 8.57 7.04 15.00
N VAL A 31 7.65 6.23 15.53
CA VAL A 31 6.20 6.47 15.38
C VAL A 31 5.75 7.58 16.32
N LYS A 32 6.27 7.59 17.56
CA LYS A 32 6.00 8.68 18.52
C LYS A 32 6.52 10.01 17.99
N ASP A 33 7.73 10.03 17.44
CA ASP A 33 8.32 11.21 16.81
C ASP A 33 7.48 11.71 15.64
N PHE A 34 7.00 10.80 14.78
CA PHE A 34 6.13 11.16 13.67
C PHE A 34 4.75 11.69 14.13
N ILE A 35 4.15 11.08 15.16
CA ILE A 35 2.91 11.62 15.77
C ILE A 35 3.19 13.02 16.36
N ASN A 36 4.35 13.23 16.97
CA ASN A 36 4.74 14.52 17.51
C ASN A 36 4.87 15.59 16.43
N GLU A 37 5.51 15.24 15.31
CA GLU A 37 5.67 16.10 14.13
C GLU A 37 4.30 16.52 13.58
N LEU A 38 3.44 15.55 13.25
CA LEU A 38 2.08 15.82 12.74
C LEU A 38 1.23 16.66 13.70
N ALA A 39 1.39 16.46 15.00
CA ALA A 39 0.65 17.24 15.98
C ALA A 39 1.14 18.68 16.12
N VAL A 40 2.45 18.93 15.94
CA VAL A 40 3.04 20.27 16.05
C VAL A 40 2.87 21.05 14.75
N GLU A 41 3.17 20.42 13.61
CA GLU A 41 3.23 21.11 12.32
C GLU A 41 1.86 21.26 11.67
N ASP A 42 1.06 20.20 11.68
CA ASP A 42 -0.24 20.15 11.00
C ASP A 42 -1.43 20.28 11.97
N GLY A 43 -1.18 20.34 13.28
CA GLY A 43 -2.21 20.52 14.31
C GLY A 43 -3.11 19.30 14.55
N PHE A 44 -2.67 18.10 14.17
CA PHE A 44 -3.43 16.88 14.43
C PHE A 44 -3.54 16.56 15.93
N ASN A 45 -4.65 15.91 16.30
CA ASN A 45 -4.85 15.44 17.67
C ASN A 45 -3.96 14.21 17.95
N ARG A 46 -3.05 14.35 18.91
CA ARG A 46 -2.10 13.30 19.32
C ARG A 46 -2.78 12.00 19.75
N GLN A 47 -3.87 12.10 20.50
CA GLN A 47 -4.59 10.94 21.02
C GLN A 47 -5.25 10.17 19.87
N GLN A 48 -5.88 10.88 18.93
CA GLN A 48 -6.49 10.24 17.76
C GLN A 48 -5.45 9.57 16.86
N LEU A 49 -4.28 10.21 16.68
CA LEU A 49 -3.18 9.59 15.94
C LEU A 49 -2.68 8.32 16.64
N ALA A 50 -2.50 8.35 17.97
CA ALA A 50 -2.11 7.18 18.74
C ALA A 50 -3.10 6.02 18.57
N GLU A 51 -4.40 6.29 18.69
CA GLU A 51 -5.47 5.30 18.47
C GLU A 51 -5.47 4.71 17.05
N ILE A 52 -5.12 5.50 16.03
CA ILE A 52 -4.93 4.99 14.66
C ILE A 52 -3.72 4.06 14.62
N PHE A 53 -2.59 4.46 15.19
CA PHE A 53 -1.35 3.68 15.17
C PHE A 53 -1.43 2.37 15.98
N GLU A 54 -2.30 2.29 16.99
CA GLU A 54 -2.64 1.04 17.69
C GLU A 54 -3.23 -0.02 16.76
N GLN A 55 -3.92 0.41 15.69
CA GLN A 55 -4.58 -0.49 14.73
C GLN A 55 -3.70 -0.79 13.51
N VAL A 56 -2.50 -0.23 13.42
CA VAL A 56 -1.62 -0.37 12.26
C VAL A 56 -0.95 -1.74 12.27
N GLU A 57 -1.17 -2.50 11.20
CA GLU A 57 -0.52 -3.78 10.99
C GLU A 57 0.72 -3.67 10.11
N LYS A 58 1.83 -4.26 10.58
CA LYS A 58 3.03 -4.44 9.76
C LYS A 58 2.80 -5.46 8.66
N LYS A 59 2.84 -5.01 7.41
CA LYS A 59 2.79 -5.89 6.25
C LYS A 59 4.20 -6.25 5.79
N GLN A 60 4.76 -7.32 6.36
CA GLN A 60 6.12 -7.78 6.04
C GLN A 60 6.34 -7.96 4.53
N ARG A 61 5.34 -8.48 3.80
CA ARG A 61 5.37 -8.61 2.34
C ARG A 61 5.68 -7.28 1.62
N ILE A 62 5.17 -6.15 2.12
CA ILE A 62 5.45 -4.83 1.52
C ILE A 62 6.89 -4.44 1.77
N ILE A 63 7.40 -4.65 3.00
CA ILE A 63 8.79 -4.39 3.38
C ILE A 63 9.73 -5.23 2.51
N ASP A 64 9.41 -6.51 2.32
CA ASP A 64 10.20 -7.41 1.49
C ASP A 64 10.19 -6.97 0.03
N LEU A 65 9.04 -6.54 -0.51
CA LEU A 65 8.92 -6.01 -1.86
C LEU A 65 9.75 -4.74 -2.07
N MET A 66 9.80 -3.85 -1.07
CA MET A 66 10.60 -2.63 -1.11
C MET A 66 12.10 -2.88 -0.93
N SER A 67 12.46 -3.92 -0.18
CA SER A 67 13.86 -4.26 0.14
C SER A 67 14.52 -5.15 -0.91
N ARG A 68 13.78 -5.58 -1.94
CA ARG A 68 14.32 -6.36 -3.05
C ARG A 68 15.42 -5.57 -3.77
N PRO A 69 16.58 -6.19 -4.06
CA PRO A 69 17.57 -5.59 -4.94
C PRO A 69 16.93 -5.21 -6.28
N ALA A 70 17.45 -4.15 -6.90
CA ALA A 70 16.97 -3.72 -8.21
C ALA A 70 17.00 -4.89 -9.20
N GLU A 71 15.82 -5.24 -9.72
CA GLU A 71 15.70 -6.24 -10.78
C GLU A 71 16.41 -5.71 -12.05
N LYS A 72 17.00 -6.61 -12.85
CA LYS A 72 17.63 -6.23 -14.12
C LYS A 72 16.59 -5.54 -15.01
N ALA A 73 16.90 -4.34 -15.47
CA ALA A 73 16.03 -3.62 -16.39
C ALA A 73 15.80 -4.45 -17.66
N LYS A 74 14.52 -4.65 -18.01
CA LYS A 74 14.14 -5.33 -19.25
C LYS A 74 14.48 -4.44 -20.45
N PRO A 75 15.06 -4.99 -21.53
CA PRO A 75 15.13 -4.30 -22.81
C PRO A 75 13.75 -3.80 -23.25
N TRP A 76 13.70 -2.67 -23.94
CA TRP A 76 12.42 -2.03 -24.31
C TRP A 76 11.46 -2.97 -25.07
N HIS A 77 11.98 -3.80 -25.97
CA HIS A 77 11.15 -4.72 -26.74
C HIS A 77 10.42 -5.75 -25.87
N GLU A 78 11.04 -6.23 -24.78
CA GLU A 78 10.39 -7.11 -23.79
C GLU A 78 9.42 -6.32 -22.91
N TYR A 79 9.82 -5.13 -22.45
CA TYR A 79 9.00 -4.30 -21.58
C TYR A 79 7.69 -3.87 -22.27
N ARG A 80 7.77 -3.48 -23.55
CA ARG A 80 6.62 -3.07 -24.37
C ARG A 80 5.54 -4.14 -24.42
N GLN A 81 5.92 -5.42 -24.49
CA GLN A 81 4.99 -6.55 -24.58
C GLN A 81 4.12 -6.72 -23.33
N ILE A 82 4.56 -6.22 -22.16
CA ILE A 82 3.79 -6.27 -20.91
C ILE A 82 2.56 -5.35 -20.98
N PHE A 83 2.66 -4.23 -21.72
CA PHE A 83 1.64 -3.18 -21.74
C PHE A 83 0.86 -3.11 -23.06
N VAL A 84 1.52 -3.35 -24.19
CA VAL A 84 0.90 -3.27 -25.52
C VAL A 84 0.39 -4.64 -25.93
N THR A 85 -0.70 -5.04 -25.30
CA THR A 85 -1.42 -6.28 -25.61
C THR A 85 -2.77 -5.96 -26.25
N SER A 86 -3.29 -6.87 -27.08
CA SER A 86 -4.61 -6.71 -27.72
C SER A 86 -5.70 -6.44 -26.69
N THR A 87 -5.69 -7.15 -25.56
CA THR A 87 -6.64 -6.98 -24.46
C THR A 87 -6.57 -5.57 -23.87
N ARG A 88 -5.37 -5.07 -23.54
CA ARG A 88 -5.20 -3.74 -22.95
C ARG A 88 -5.59 -2.63 -23.93
N ILE A 89 -5.29 -2.80 -25.22
CA ILE A 89 -5.69 -1.86 -26.28
C ILE A 89 -7.22 -1.81 -26.38
N ALA A 90 -7.89 -2.96 -26.46
CA ALA A 90 -9.35 -3.04 -26.53
C ALA A 90 -10.00 -2.37 -25.31
N SER A 91 -9.51 -2.69 -24.10
CA SER A 91 -9.99 -2.04 -22.86
C SER A 91 -9.74 -0.52 -22.86
N GLY A 92 -8.61 -0.05 -23.41
CA GLY A 92 -8.32 1.37 -23.55
C GLY A 92 -9.27 2.08 -24.52
N VAL A 93 -9.61 1.44 -25.65
CA VAL A 93 -10.58 1.97 -26.62
C VAL A 93 -11.98 2.03 -26.01
N GLU A 94 -12.41 0.99 -25.30
CA GLU A 94 -13.68 0.97 -24.55
C GLU A 94 -13.72 2.08 -23.49
N PHE A 95 -12.64 2.21 -22.71
CA PHE A 95 -12.52 3.27 -21.70
C PHE A 95 -12.65 4.66 -22.35
N TRP A 96 -11.99 4.87 -23.49
CA TRP A 96 -12.01 6.13 -24.24
C TRP A 96 -13.38 6.45 -24.84
N LYS A 97 -13.96 5.49 -25.58
CA LYS A 97 -15.17 5.70 -26.37
C LYS A 97 -16.46 5.56 -25.56
N GLY A 98 -16.40 4.86 -24.43
CA GLY A 98 -17.52 4.68 -23.53
C GLY A 98 -17.82 5.93 -22.70
N LYS A 99 -18.25 5.70 -21.45
CA LYS A 99 -18.74 6.75 -20.54
C LYS A 99 -17.72 7.84 -20.18
N ASN A 100 -16.42 7.62 -20.40
CA ASN A 100 -15.38 8.56 -19.97
C ASN A 100 -15.06 9.64 -20.99
N LYS A 101 -15.57 9.55 -22.23
CA LYS A 101 -15.34 10.53 -23.29
C LYS A 101 -15.58 11.99 -22.85
N PRO A 102 -16.64 12.33 -22.08
CA PRO A 102 -16.85 13.70 -21.60
C PRO A 102 -15.79 14.15 -20.60
N HIS A 103 -15.34 13.26 -19.70
CA HIS A 103 -14.30 13.55 -18.71
C HIS A 103 -12.93 13.77 -19.37
N LEU A 104 -12.59 12.95 -20.37
CA LEU A 104 -11.38 13.14 -21.17
C LEU A 104 -11.43 14.44 -21.99
N GLY A 105 -12.61 14.80 -22.48
CA GLY A 105 -12.84 16.09 -23.15
C GLY A 105 -12.64 17.28 -22.23
N ARG A 106 -13.17 17.21 -21.00
CA ARG A 106 -12.98 18.23 -19.97
C ARG A 106 -11.51 18.37 -19.59
N ALA A 107 -10.84 17.25 -19.30
CA ALA A 107 -9.42 17.27 -18.94
C ALA A 107 -8.54 17.89 -20.04
N ARG A 108 -8.89 17.67 -21.30
CA ARG A 108 -8.22 18.33 -22.43
C ARG A 108 -8.42 19.84 -22.44
N LEU A 109 -9.64 20.32 -22.17
CA LEU A 109 -9.97 21.75 -22.20
C LEU A 109 -9.41 22.51 -21.00
N GLU A 110 -9.57 21.94 -19.80
CA GLU A 110 -9.19 22.60 -18.54
C GLU A 110 -7.69 22.54 -18.27
N PHE A 111 -7.05 21.39 -18.56
CA PHE A 111 -5.64 21.15 -18.23
C PHE A 111 -4.72 21.08 -19.46
N GLY A 112 -5.25 21.34 -20.66
CA GLY A 112 -4.47 21.32 -21.90
C GLY A 112 -3.89 19.95 -22.26
N ILE A 113 -4.38 18.86 -21.65
CA ILE A 113 -3.81 17.53 -21.89
C ILE A 113 -4.25 17.03 -23.26
N PRO A 114 -3.31 16.77 -24.20
CA PRO A 114 -3.67 16.34 -25.54
C PRO A 114 -4.42 15.01 -25.51
N ALA A 115 -5.42 14.87 -26.38
CA ALA A 115 -6.16 13.63 -26.56
C ALA A 115 -5.20 12.42 -26.77
N GLY A 116 -4.16 12.61 -27.57
CA GLY A 116 -3.11 11.62 -27.87
C GLY A 116 -2.28 11.14 -26.67
N LYS A 117 -2.26 11.84 -25.52
CA LYS A 117 -1.64 11.30 -24.29
C LYS A 117 -2.49 10.21 -23.63
N PHE A 118 -3.77 10.14 -23.98
CA PHE A 118 -4.73 9.16 -23.48
C PHE A 118 -5.19 8.19 -24.60
N SER A 119 -4.87 8.45 -25.87
CA SER A 119 -5.24 7.62 -27.02
C SER A 119 -4.02 7.29 -27.88
N LEU A 120 -3.70 6.00 -28.02
CA LEU A 120 -2.79 5.53 -29.06
C LEU A 120 -3.43 5.82 -30.44
N PRO A 121 -2.64 6.22 -31.45
CA PRO A 121 -3.13 6.24 -32.82
C PRO A 121 -3.47 4.80 -33.22
N LEU A 122 -4.69 4.61 -33.72
CA LEU A 122 -5.09 3.39 -34.42
C LEU A 122 -4.27 3.26 -35.71
#